data_AF-A0AAE0AKC8-F1
#
_entry.id   AF-A0AAE0AKC8-F1
#
_cell.length_a   1.000
_cell.length_b   1.000
_cell.length_c   1.000
_cell.angle_alpha   90.00
_cell.angle_beta   90.00
_cell.angle_gamma   90.00
#
_symmetry.space_group_name_H-M   'P 1'
#
loop_
_entity.id
_entity.type
_entity.pdbx_description
1 polymer ?
#
loop_
_entity_poly.entity_id
_entity_poly.type
_entity_poly.pdbx_seq_one_letter_code
_entity_poly.pdbx_strand_id
1 'polypeptide(L)'
;MKQKKIIKDLGLHYEKIDACNNDCIIYYKEYGEALECPVCRLPRCQPKGKSGKGKNVPWKVLHYFTITSRLQRLFMSSKTAASLRWHFEYRVKDGLLRHLTDSEAWKKFDEEHKTFSEDPRNVRLGFATDGFNPFGNMNVGHSTWPNFQMKAAIMWIVNDFLAYAYMSG
;
A
#
# COMPACT_ATOMS: atom_id res chain seq x y z
N MET A 1 24.50 -1.80 -18.30
CA MET A 1 23.21 -2.54 -18.38
C MET A 1 23.02 -3.64 -17.31
N LYS A 2 24.03 -4.04 -16.51
CA LYS A 2 23.91 -5.15 -15.55
C LYS A 2 23.06 -4.86 -14.30
N GLN A 3 23.06 -3.63 -13.78
CA GLN A 3 22.47 -3.32 -12.46
C GLN A 3 20.93 -3.34 -12.42
N LYS A 4 20.26 -2.80 -13.45
CA LYS A 4 18.78 -2.81 -13.53
C LYS A 4 18.20 -4.21 -13.70
N LYS A 5 18.92 -5.10 -14.38
CA LYS A 5 18.52 -6.50 -14.57
C LYS A 5 18.60 -7.27 -13.24
N ILE A 6 19.70 -7.10 -12.50
CA ILE A 6 19.87 -7.73 -11.17
C ILE A 6 18.79 -7.26 -10.18
N ILE A 7 18.44 -5.97 -10.14
CA ILE A 7 17.36 -5.46 -9.27
C ILE A 7 16.00 -6.10 -9.62
N LYS A 8 15.74 -6.29 -10.92
CA LYS A 8 14.53 -6.97 -11.40
C LYS A 8 14.54 -8.44 -11.01
N ASP A 9 15.66 -9.13 -11.17
CA ASP A 9 15.83 -10.55 -10.84
C ASP A 9 15.71 -10.80 -9.32
N LEU A 10 16.17 -9.85 -8.49
CA LEU A 10 15.98 -9.85 -7.04
C LEU A 10 14.55 -9.49 -6.61
N GLY A 11 13.66 -9.17 -7.55
CA GLY A 11 12.28 -8.82 -7.25
C GLY A 11 12.12 -7.48 -6.52
N LEU A 12 13.15 -6.64 -6.55
CA LEU A 12 13.16 -5.27 -6.02
C LEU A 12 12.70 -4.26 -7.09
N HIS A 13 11.98 -4.75 -8.09
CA HIS A 13 11.32 -3.90 -9.07
C HIS A 13 10.28 -3.02 -8.38
N TYR A 14 10.22 -1.78 -8.82
CA TYR A 14 9.19 -0.82 -8.44
C TYR A 14 8.65 -0.18 -9.71
N GLU A 15 7.38 0.17 -9.64
CA GLU A 15 6.69 1.01 -10.61
C GLU A 15 6.84 2.47 -10.17
N LYS A 16 6.97 3.36 -11.14
CA LYS A 16 6.98 4.80 -10.88
C LYS A 16 5.60 5.33 -11.20
N ILE A 17 4.95 5.91 -10.21
CA ILE A 17 3.65 6.54 -10.34
C ILE A 17 3.84 8.01 -10.04
N ASP A 18 3.37 8.88 -10.92
CA ASP A 18 3.48 10.32 -10.69
C ASP A 18 2.49 10.75 -9.61
N ALA A 19 2.85 11.78 -8.84
CA ALA A 19 1.98 12.34 -7.82
C ALA A 19 1.80 13.84 -8.00
N CYS A 20 0.65 14.36 -7.59
CA CYS A 20 0.40 15.79 -7.54
C CYS A 20 1.42 16.47 -6.60
N ASN A 21 1.88 17.67 -6.95
CA ASN A 21 2.82 18.42 -6.11
C ASN A 21 2.28 18.67 -4.68
N ASN A 22 0.96 18.84 -4.54
CA ASN A 22 0.29 19.05 -3.26
C ASN A 22 -0.27 17.76 -2.65
N ASP A 23 0.16 16.60 -3.13
CA ASP A 23 -0.23 15.27 -2.63
C ASP A 23 -1.75 14.97 -2.67
N CYS A 24 -2.52 15.72 -3.47
CA CYS A 24 -3.97 15.52 -3.58
C CYS A 24 -4.34 14.18 -4.23
N ILE A 25 -3.57 13.76 -5.24
CA ILE A 25 -3.80 12.52 -5.98
C ILE A 25 -2.47 11.89 -6.41
N ILE A 26 -2.53 10.60 -6.72
CA ILE A 26 -1.55 9.92 -7.57
C ILE A 26 -2.15 9.74 -8.96
N TYR A 27 -1.34 9.91 -10.01
CA TYR A 27 -1.74 9.76 -11.41
C TYR A 27 -1.72 8.28 -11.78
N TYR A 28 -2.72 7.55 -11.30
CA TYR A 28 -2.88 6.10 -11.45
C TYR A 28 -4.33 5.75 -11.78
N LYS A 29 -4.54 4.65 -12.52
CA LYS A 29 -5.87 4.19 -13.01
C LYS A 29 -6.67 5.33 -13.63
N GLU A 30 -7.74 5.78 -12.97
CA GLU A 30 -8.66 6.82 -13.44
C GLU A 30 -7.96 8.17 -13.71
N TYR A 31 -6.86 8.45 -13.00
CA TYR A 31 -6.05 9.66 -13.22
C TYR A 31 -4.75 9.37 -14.01
N GLY A 32 -4.58 8.16 -14.55
CA GLY A 32 -3.34 7.73 -15.20
C GLY A 32 -2.93 8.62 -16.38
N GLU A 33 -3.89 9.09 -17.16
CA GLU A 33 -3.68 9.95 -18.34
C GLU A 33 -3.92 11.43 -18.05
N ALA A 34 -4.26 11.81 -16.80
CA ALA A 34 -4.48 13.20 -16.46
C ALA A 34 -3.17 14.00 -16.54
N LEU A 35 -3.24 15.19 -17.14
CA LEU A 35 -2.13 16.14 -17.24
C LEU A 35 -2.18 17.22 -16.15
N GLU A 36 -3.29 17.30 -15.45
CA GLU A 36 -3.56 18.29 -14.41
C GLU A 36 -4.31 17.60 -13.26
N CYS A 37 -4.05 18.06 -12.03
CA CYS A 37 -4.74 17.57 -10.86
C CYS A 37 -6.21 18.03 -10.85
N PRO A 38 -7.20 17.13 -10.76
CA PRO A 38 -8.62 17.50 -10.74
C PRO A 38 -9.00 18.31 -9.49
N VAL A 39 -8.20 18.23 -8.41
CA VAL A 39 -8.47 18.86 -7.11
C VAL A 39 -7.87 20.26 -7.04
N CYS A 40 -6.55 20.38 -7.23
CA CYS A 40 -5.84 21.66 -7.05
C CYS A 40 -5.46 22.36 -8.36
N ARG A 41 -5.82 21.78 -9.51
CA ARG A 41 -5.57 22.33 -10.85
C ARG A 41 -4.10 22.57 -11.20
N LEU A 42 -3.18 22.01 -10.41
CA LEU A 42 -1.76 22.07 -10.72
C LEU A 42 -1.40 21.08 -11.84
N PRO A 43 -0.49 21.48 -12.75
CA PRO A 43 -0.01 20.58 -13.80
C PRO A 43 0.72 19.39 -13.18
N ARG A 44 0.62 18.22 -13.82
CA ARG A 44 1.34 17.00 -13.44
C ARG A 44 2.85 17.16 -13.51
N CYS A 45 3.33 17.91 -14.51
CA CYS A 45 4.73 18.08 -14.80
C CYS A 45 5.23 19.51 -14.52
N GLN A 46 6.52 19.61 -14.23
CA GLN A 46 7.23 20.87 -14.11
C GLN A 46 7.27 21.61 -15.47
N PRO A 47 7.23 22.95 -15.47
CA PRO A 47 7.37 23.73 -16.68
C PRO A 47 8.74 23.46 -17.31
N LYS A 48 8.79 23.35 -18.64
CA LYS A 48 10.06 23.22 -19.35
C LYS A 48 10.84 24.53 -19.25
N GLY A 49 12.15 24.43 -19.03
CA GLY A 49 13.04 25.60 -19.02
C GLY A 49 13.10 26.32 -20.37
N LYS A 50 13.83 27.45 -20.42
CA LYS A 50 13.90 28.40 -21.56
C LYS A 50 14.21 27.77 -22.93
N SER A 51 14.82 26.60 -22.98
CA SER A 51 15.13 25.91 -24.23
C SER A 51 13.96 25.15 -24.84
N GLY A 52 12.85 24.93 -24.09
CA GLY A 52 11.68 24.13 -24.51
C GLY A 52 11.99 22.65 -24.81
N LYS A 53 13.27 22.26 -24.78
CA LYS A 53 13.79 20.94 -25.15
C LYS A 53 14.02 20.14 -23.87
N GLY A 54 13.28 19.05 -23.74
CA GLY A 54 13.39 18.16 -22.58
C GLY A 54 12.20 17.22 -22.45
N LYS A 55 12.41 16.13 -21.69
CA LYS A 55 11.35 15.22 -21.26
C LYS A 55 10.46 15.92 -20.24
N ASN A 56 9.18 15.59 -20.23
CA ASN A 56 8.27 16.05 -19.18
C ASN A 56 8.71 15.40 -17.86
N VAL A 57 8.98 16.22 -16.85
CA VAL A 57 9.40 15.77 -15.52
C VAL A 57 8.23 15.98 -14.57
N PRO A 58 7.67 14.92 -13.94
CA PRO A 58 6.61 15.07 -12.95
C PRO A 58 7.12 15.82 -11.72
N TRP A 59 6.22 16.51 -11.00
CA TRP A 59 6.58 17.20 -9.76
C TRP A 59 7.05 16.25 -8.65
N LYS A 60 6.33 15.15 -8.47
CA LYS A 60 6.61 14.10 -7.49
C LYS A 60 6.44 12.72 -8.11
N VAL A 61 7.21 11.75 -7.62
CA VAL A 61 7.16 10.35 -8.07
C VAL A 61 7.08 9.42 -6.87
N LEU A 62 5.98 8.67 -6.78
CA LEU A 62 5.82 7.53 -5.90
C LEU A 62 6.50 6.30 -6.50
N HIS A 63 7.28 5.60 -5.70
CA HIS A 63 7.90 4.33 -6.06
C HIS A 63 7.06 3.20 -5.46
N TYR A 64 6.19 2.60 -6.28
CA TYR A 64 5.28 1.54 -5.86
C TYR A 64 5.95 0.17 -6.02
N PHE A 65 6.04 -0.59 -4.92
CA PHE A 65 6.53 -1.96 -4.97
C PHE A 65 5.36 -2.92 -5.04
N THR A 66 5.30 -3.74 -6.08
CA THR A 66 4.21 -4.71 -6.26
C THR A 66 4.15 -5.68 -5.08
N ILE A 67 3.05 -5.65 -4.34
CA ILE A 67 2.86 -6.46 -3.13
C ILE A 67 2.69 -7.93 -3.51
N THR A 68 1.94 -8.20 -4.57
CA THR A 68 1.65 -9.56 -5.05
C THR A 68 2.92 -10.39 -5.28
N SER A 69 3.92 -9.84 -5.99
CA SER A 69 5.20 -10.54 -6.22
C SER A 69 5.98 -10.79 -4.93
N ARG A 70 5.83 -9.92 -3.92
CA ARG A 70 6.47 -10.11 -2.61
C ARG A 70 5.78 -11.22 -1.82
N LEU A 71 4.44 -11.24 -1.81
CA LEU A 71 3.67 -12.30 -1.15
C LEU A 71 3.96 -13.67 -1.77
N GLN A 72 3.98 -13.76 -3.10
CA GLN A 72 4.34 -15.00 -3.81
C GLN A 72 5.70 -15.54 -3.37
N ARG A 73 6.71 -14.66 -3.22
CA ARG A 73 8.04 -15.07 -2.74
C ARG A 73 8.02 -15.58 -1.30
N LEU A 74 7.19 -15.03 -0.43
CA LEU A 74 7.05 -15.54 0.94
C LEU A 74 6.52 -16.98 0.94
N PHE A 75 5.68 -17.35 -0.02
CA PHE A 75 5.19 -18.73 -0.17
C PHE A 75 6.19 -19.70 -0.82
N MET A 76 7.29 -19.22 -1.39
CA MET A 76 8.34 -20.10 -1.97
C MET A 76 9.18 -20.80 -0.89
N SER A 77 9.23 -20.26 0.33
CA SER A 77 9.90 -20.89 1.47
C SER A 77 8.90 -21.75 2.23
N SER A 78 9.18 -23.06 2.38
CA SER A 78 8.30 -23.97 3.11
C SER A 78 8.04 -23.52 4.55
N LYS A 79 9.07 -23.04 5.24
CA LYS A 79 8.96 -22.51 6.60
C LYS A 79 8.05 -21.28 6.67
N THR A 80 8.28 -20.30 5.79
CA THR A 80 7.49 -19.06 5.76
C THR A 80 6.05 -19.33 5.33
N ALA A 81 5.86 -20.22 4.36
CA ALA A 81 4.53 -20.63 3.90
C ALA A 81 3.72 -21.31 5.01
N ALA A 82 4.34 -22.17 5.82
CA ALA A 82 3.69 -22.76 6.99
C ALA A 82 3.25 -21.69 8.00
N SER A 83 4.11 -20.69 8.26
CA SER A 83 3.74 -19.55 9.12
C SER A 83 2.59 -18.72 8.55
N LEU A 84 2.55 -18.50 7.23
CA LEU A 84 1.47 -17.75 6.58
C LEU A 84 0.13 -18.49 6.62
N ARG A 85 0.13 -19.83 6.49
CA ARG A 85 -1.09 -20.66 6.56
C ARG A 85 -1.50 -21.02 7.99
N TRP A 86 -0.68 -20.70 9.00
CA TRP A 86 -0.93 -21.05 10.40
C TRP A 86 -2.32 -20.62 10.89
N HIS A 87 -2.77 -19.43 10.45
CA HIS A 87 -4.07 -18.88 10.82
C HIS A 87 -5.26 -19.78 10.48
N PHE A 88 -5.09 -20.65 9.48
CA PHE A 88 -6.10 -21.59 9.01
C PHE A 88 -5.83 -23.01 9.52
N GLU A 89 -4.59 -23.49 9.38
CA GLU A 89 -4.25 -24.91 9.59
C GLU A 89 -4.06 -25.29 11.08
N TYR A 90 -3.48 -24.41 11.89
CA TYR A 90 -2.98 -24.76 13.23
C TYR A 90 -3.56 -23.89 14.35
N ARG A 91 -4.58 -23.08 14.04
CA ARG A 91 -5.21 -22.16 15.02
C ARG A 91 -6.08 -22.93 16.02
N VAL A 92 -5.93 -22.61 17.30
CA VAL A 92 -6.83 -23.06 18.38
C VAL A 92 -8.12 -22.23 18.35
N LYS A 93 -9.29 -22.89 18.32
CA LYS A 93 -10.61 -22.25 18.30
C LYS A 93 -11.34 -22.47 19.62
N ASP A 94 -10.81 -21.91 20.70
CA ASP A 94 -11.36 -22.02 22.07
C ASP A 94 -12.23 -20.82 22.48
N GLY A 95 -12.45 -19.87 21.56
CA GLY A 95 -13.21 -18.64 21.83
C GLY A 95 -12.40 -17.53 22.47
N LEU A 96 -11.12 -17.74 22.77
CA LEU A 96 -10.23 -16.71 23.32
C LEU A 96 -9.57 -15.90 22.20
N LEU A 97 -9.28 -14.63 22.48
CA LEU A 97 -8.56 -13.75 21.55
C LEU A 97 -7.05 -14.00 21.67
N ARG A 98 -6.49 -14.90 20.85
CA ARG A 98 -5.06 -15.26 20.88
C ARG A 98 -4.27 -14.59 19.75
N HIS A 99 -4.94 -14.34 18.64
CA HIS A 99 -4.37 -13.71 17.47
C HIS A 99 -5.39 -12.78 16.79
N LEU A 100 -4.93 -11.90 15.90
CA LEU A 100 -5.82 -11.00 15.12
C LEU A 100 -6.90 -11.77 14.34
N THR A 101 -6.64 -13.03 14.01
CA THR A 101 -7.58 -13.92 13.31
C THR A 101 -8.77 -14.35 14.16
N ASP A 102 -8.68 -14.20 15.49
CA ASP A 102 -9.77 -14.47 16.42
C ASP A 102 -10.68 -13.25 16.63
N SER A 103 -10.26 -12.07 16.13
CA SER A 103 -11.03 -10.83 16.21
C SER A 103 -12.35 -10.94 15.46
N GLU A 104 -13.34 -10.20 15.93
CA GLU A 104 -14.66 -10.13 15.29
C GLU A 104 -14.56 -9.58 13.86
N ALA A 105 -13.67 -8.60 13.63
CA ALA A 105 -13.43 -8.05 12.30
C ALA A 105 -12.95 -9.11 11.29
N TRP A 106 -12.03 -9.99 11.70
CA TRP A 106 -11.58 -11.09 10.85
C TRP A 106 -12.71 -12.09 10.56
N LYS A 107 -13.46 -12.49 11.59
CA LYS A 107 -14.59 -13.42 11.45
C LYS A 107 -15.66 -12.88 10.50
N LYS A 108 -16.03 -11.61 10.66
CA LYS A 108 -17.00 -10.94 9.79
C LYS A 108 -16.52 -10.89 8.33
N PHE A 109 -15.26 -10.55 8.11
CA PHE A 109 -14.68 -10.59 6.76
C PHE A 109 -14.75 -12.00 6.15
N ASP A 110 -14.48 -13.04 6.95
CA ASP A 110 -14.52 -14.42 6.48
C ASP A 110 -15.96 -14.89 6.14
N GLU A 111 -16.95 -14.40 6.89
CA GLU A 111 -18.37 -14.65 6.62
C GLU A 111 -18.87 -13.97 5.34
N GLU A 112 -18.41 -12.74 5.08
CA GLU A 112 -18.73 -11.97 3.87
C GLU A 112 -18.02 -12.53 2.63
N HIS A 113 -16.81 -13.08 2.79
CA HIS A 113 -15.95 -13.56 1.71
C HIS A 113 -15.55 -15.02 1.90
N LYS A 114 -16.54 -15.92 1.84
CA LYS A 114 -16.34 -17.37 2.07
C LYS A 114 -15.34 -18.00 1.11
N THR A 115 -15.48 -17.75 -0.19
CA THR A 115 -14.57 -18.29 -1.22
C THR A 115 -13.11 -17.82 -1.03
N PHE A 116 -12.91 -16.60 -0.53
CA PHE A 116 -11.59 -16.10 -0.16
C PHE A 116 -11.06 -16.81 1.09
N SER A 117 -11.93 -17.08 2.05
CA SER A 117 -11.53 -17.63 3.36
C SER A 117 -11.26 -19.13 3.34
N GLU A 118 -11.78 -19.83 2.32
CA GLU A 118 -11.55 -21.25 2.08
C GLU A 118 -10.12 -21.57 1.63
N ASP A 119 -9.40 -20.64 1.00
CA ASP A 119 -8.00 -20.84 0.60
C ASP A 119 -7.04 -20.33 1.68
N PRO A 120 -6.27 -21.20 2.37
CA PRO A 120 -5.33 -20.80 3.42
C PRO A 120 -4.16 -19.94 2.90
N ARG A 121 -3.94 -19.88 1.58
CA ARG A 121 -2.90 -19.05 0.96
C ARG A 121 -3.33 -17.59 0.82
N ASN A 122 -4.61 -17.29 1.02
CA ASN A 122 -5.12 -15.94 0.97
C ASN A 122 -4.66 -15.15 2.20
N VAL A 123 -3.96 -14.05 1.95
CA VAL A 123 -3.36 -13.20 2.98
C VAL A 123 -4.26 -12.01 3.22
N ARG A 124 -4.55 -11.72 4.50
CA ARG A 124 -5.22 -10.49 4.93
C ARG A 124 -4.18 -9.54 5.49
N LEU A 125 -4.11 -8.34 4.91
CA LEU A 125 -3.18 -7.31 5.34
C LEU A 125 -3.92 -6.35 6.27
N GLY A 126 -3.54 -6.36 7.54
CA GLY A 126 -3.98 -5.35 8.51
C GLY A 126 -2.97 -4.20 8.53
N PHE A 127 -3.46 -2.97 8.37
CA PHE A 127 -2.66 -1.77 8.55
C PHE A 127 -3.00 -1.16 9.92
N ALA A 128 -1.99 -0.89 10.74
CA ALA A 128 -2.14 -0.18 12.00
C ALA A 128 -1.42 1.17 11.89
N THR A 129 -2.11 2.25 12.22
CA THR A 129 -1.52 3.60 12.28
C THR A 129 -1.42 3.99 13.75
N ASP A 130 -0.20 4.01 14.27
CA ASP A 130 0.12 4.61 15.55
C ASP A 130 -0.13 6.13 15.46
N GLY A 131 -1.02 6.65 16.31
CA GLY A 131 -1.03 8.08 16.67
C GLY A 131 -1.40 9.09 15.59
N PHE A 132 -2.51 8.91 14.86
CA PHE A 132 -3.08 10.02 14.09
C PHE A 132 -3.74 11.00 15.06
N ASN A 133 -3.09 12.15 15.34
CA ASN A 133 -3.65 13.25 16.12
C ASN A 133 -4.32 14.27 15.17
N PRO A 134 -5.66 14.26 15.03
CA PRO A 134 -6.37 15.16 14.11
C PRO A 134 -6.42 16.63 14.59
N PHE A 135 -5.93 16.94 15.80
CA PHE A 135 -5.87 18.30 16.32
C PHE A 135 -4.41 18.72 16.52
N GLY A 136 -3.90 19.43 15.51
CA GLY A 136 -2.50 19.85 15.40
C GLY A 136 -2.07 20.90 16.43
N ASN A 137 -1.83 20.48 17.67
CA ASN A 137 -0.96 21.23 18.57
C ASN A 137 0.42 20.56 18.66
N MET A 138 1.37 21.22 17.99
CA MET A 138 2.79 20.90 17.91
C MET A 138 3.45 20.94 19.29
N ASN A 139 4.01 19.82 19.76
CA ASN A 139 5.40 19.70 20.22
C ASN A 139 5.65 18.31 20.83
N VAL A 140 6.25 17.41 20.07
CA VAL A 140 7.10 16.37 20.66
C VAL A 140 8.41 16.42 19.90
N GLY A 141 9.42 17.07 20.50
CA GLY A 141 10.68 17.45 19.89
C GLY A 141 11.65 16.31 19.56
N HIS A 142 11.22 15.06 19.53
CA HIS A 142 12.03 13.92 19.09
C HIS A 142 11.13 12.75 18.66
N SER A 143 11.19 12.36 17.39
CA SER A 143 10.83 11.01 16.94
C SER A 143 12.12 10.24 16.64
N THR A 144 12.35 9.13 17.33
CA THR A 144 13.56 8.30 17.17
C THR A 144 13.52 7.38 15.95
N TRP A 145 12.63 7.59 14.99
CA TRP A 145 12.51 6.73 13.81
C TRP A 145 12.18 7.54 12.56
N PRO A 146 12.80 7.25 11.40
CA PRO A 146 12.63 8.05 10.20
C PRO A 146 11.22 7.85 9.63
N ASN A 147 10.36 8.84 9.89
CA ASN A 147 9.16 9.24 9.14
C ASN A 147 8.50 8.15 8.28
N PHE A 148 7.64 7.34 8.89
CA PHE A 148 6.66 6.51 8.19
C PHE A 148 5.25 6.97 8.63
N GLN A 149 4.57 7.78 7.82
CA GLN A 149 3.16 8.11 8.03
C GLN A 149 2.29 7.21 7.16
N MET A 150 1.65 6.22 7.78
CA MET A 150 0.55 5.46 7.17
C MET A 150 -0.78 6.12 7.53
N LYS A 151 -1.66 6.26 6.54
CA LYS A 151 -3.08 6.58 6.70
C LYS A 151 -3.88 5.35 6.27
N ALA A 152 -4.90 4.93 7.01
CA ALA A 152 -5.70 3.73 6.68
C ALA A 152 -7.21 4.01 6.71
N ALA A 153 -7.90 3.53 5.67
CA ALA A 153 -9.34 3.30 5.64
C ALA A 153 -9.63 1.99 4.88
N ILE A 154 -10.48 1.18 5.54
CA ILE A 154 -11.27 -0.03 5.21
C ILE A 154 -10.69 -1.10 4.25
N MET A 155 -10.64 -2.30 4.83
CA MET A 155 -10.30 -3.63 4.30
C MET A 155 -11.16 -4.03 3.10
N TRP A 156 -10.57 -4.14 1.91
CA TRP A 156 -11.14 -4.90 0.78
C TRP A 156 -10.06 -5.81 0.16
N ILE A 157 -10.53 -6.95 -0.35
CA ILE A 157 -9.81 -8.06 -0.99
C ILE A 157 -8.67 -7.52 -1.87
N VAL A 158 -7.53 -8.21 -1.86
CA VAL A 158 -6.39 -7.97 -2.77
C VAL A 158 -6.82 -8.24 -4.22
N ASN A 159 -7.60 -7.31 -4.78
CA ASN A 159 -7.49 -6.86 -6.15
C ASN A 159 -6.62 -5.62 -6.05
N ASP A 160 -5.46 -5.64 -6.71
CA ASP A 160 -4.28 -4.80 -6.44
C ASP A 160 -4.50 -3.30 -6.16
N PHE A 161 -5.66 -2.67 -6.43
CA PHE A 161 -5.93 -1.28 -6.05
C PHE A 161 -7.44 -1.00 -5.98
N LEU A 162 -7.93 -0.60 -4.82
CA LEU A 162 -9.00 0.40 -4.65
C LEU A 162 -8.73 1.12 -3.32
N ALA A 163 -7.78 2.05 -3.34
CA ALA A 163 -7.62 3.00 -2.25
C ALA A 163 -8.77 4.02 -2.34
N TYR A 164 -9.95 3.66 -1.86
CA TYR A 164 -10.92 4.64 -1.41
C TYR A 164 -10.46 5.14 -0.04
N ALA A 165 -9.57 6.13 -0.04
CA ALA A 165 -9.40 6.99 1.12
C ALA A 165 -10.10 8.31 0.81
N TYR A 166 -11.23 8.53 1.50
CA TYR A 166 -11.93 9.80 1.57
C TYR A 166 -10.91 10.91 1.85
N MET A 167 -10.74 11.83 0.89
CA MET A 167 -10.18 13.14 1.20
C MET A 167 -11.27 13.96 1.86
N SER A 168 -11.06 14.37 3.11
CA SER A 168 -11.84 15.44 3.71
C SER A 168 -11.02 16.18 4.76
N GLY A 169 -10.98 17.50 4.64
CA GLY A 169 -10.63 18.47 5.70
C GLY A 169 -9.14 18.70 5.88
#